data_AF-A0A3N5SXN6-F1
#
_entry.id   AF-A0A3N5SXN6-F1
#
_cell.length_a   1.000
_cell.length_b   1.000
_cell.length_c   1.000
_cell.angle_alpha   90.00
_cell.angle_beta   90.00
_cell.angle_gamma   90.00
#
_symmetry.space_group_name_H-M   'P 1'
#
loop_
_entity.id
_entity.type
_entity.pdbx_description
1 polymer ?
#
loop_
_entity_poly.entity_id
_entity_poly.type
_entity_poly.pdbx_seq_one_letter_code
_entity_poly.pdbx_strand_id
1 'polypeptide(L)' 'MEKCDLCLERWGEGKKPICVESCPARALEAAPLKELEKDYGATIETEGFTYSFQLKPSVVFRPKKR' A
#
# COMPACT_ATOMS: atom_id res chain seq x y z
N MET A 1 -12.70 -5.26 17.76
CA MET A 1 -12.12 -4.06 17.13
C MET A 1 -11.16 -4.56 16.06
N GLU A 2 -11.66 -4.70 14.83
CA GLU A 2 -10.93 -5.34 13.74
C GLU A 2 -10.37 -4.25 12.83
N LYS A 3 -9.09 -4.35 12.50
CA LYS A 3 -8.40 -3.45 11.55
C LYS A 3 -7.68 -4.33 10.54
N CYS A 4 -7.36 -3.75 9.38
CA CYS A 4 -6.56 -4.44 8.38
C CYS A 4 -5.17 -4.76 8.95
N ASP A 5 -4.81 -6.04 8.96
CA ASP A 5 -3.50 -6.59 9.31
C ASP A 5 -2.65 -6.93 8.07
N LEU A 6 -3.06 -6.46 6.88
CA LEU A 6 -2.45 -6.79 5.58
C LEU A 6 -2.49 -8.28 5.23
N CYS A 7 -3.48 -9.03 5.74
CA CYS A 7 -3.62 -10.47 5.51
C CYS A 7 -2.38 -11.24 5.97
N LEU A 8 -2.00 -11.07 7.23
CA LEU A 8 -0.77 -11.63 7.81
C LEU A 8 -0.65 -13.14 7.61
N GLU A 9 -1.77 -13.87 7.67
CA GLU A 9 -1.82 -15.31 7.41
C GLU A 9 -1.43 -15.67 5.97
N ARG A 10 -1.92 -14.89 4.98
CA ARG A 10 -1.62 -15.12 3.56
C ARG A 10 -0.15 -14.89 3.24
N TRP A 11 0.47 -13.90 3.90
CA TRP A 11 1.92 -13.69 3.80
C TRP A 11 2.71 -14.91 4.25
N GLY A 12 2.27 -15.60 5.32
CA GLY A 12 2.88 -16.84 5.80
C GLY A 12 2.79 -17.98 4.78
N GLU A 13 1.74 -18.01 3.96
CA GLU A 13 1.57 -18.95 2.85
C GLU A 13 2.25 -18.52 1.54
N GLY A 14 2.95 -17.37 1.53
CA GLY A 14 3.55 -16.81 0.32
C GLY A 14 2.54 -16.23 -0.69
N LYS A 15 1.29 -16.00 -0.24
CA LYS A 15 0.23 -15.39 -1.05
C LYS A 15 0.14 -13.90 -0.76
N LYS A 16 -0.22 -13.11 -1.78
CA LYS A 16 -0.47 -11.67 -1.61
C LYS A 16 -1.78 -11.42 -0.84
N PRO A 17 -1.96 -10.21 -0.28
CA PRO A 17 -3.21 -9.82 0.36
C PRO A 17 -4.40 -9.94 -0.59
N ILE A 18 -5.58 -10.26 -0.04
CA ILE A 18 -6.77 -10.51 -0.86
C ILE A 18 -7.22 -9.30 -1.67
N CYS A 19 -7.08 -8.10 -1.13
CA CYS A 19 -7.41 -6.87 -1.83
C CYS A 19 -6.47 -6.58 -3.01
N VAL A 20 -5.20 -6.99 -2.92
CA VAL A 20 -4.20 -6.83 -3.99
C VAL A 20 -4.48 -7.84 -5.10
N GLU A 21 -4.67 -9.11 -4.73
CA GLU A 21 -4.92 -10.20 -5.68
C GLU A 21 -6.27 -10.05 -6.39
N SER A 22 -7.29 -9.58 -5.67
CA SER A 22 -8.64 -9.38 -6.22
C SER A 22 -8.78 -8.11 -7.05
N CYS A 23 -7.80 -7.18 -7.03
CA CYS A 23 -7.91 -5.91 -7.74
C CYS A 23 -7.71 -6.10 -9.26
N PRO A 24 -8.77 -6.00 -10.10
CA PRO A 24 -8.61 -6.18 -11.55
C PRO A 24 -7.82 -5.04 -12.18
N ALA A 25 -7.90 -3.84 -11.61
CA ALA A 25 -7.21 -2.65 -12.09
C ALA A 25 -5.73 -2.59 -11.66
N ARG A 26 -5.26 -3.51 -10.80
CA ARG A 26 -3.91 -3.48 -10.21
C ARG A 26 -3.55 -2.14 -9.57
N ALA A 27 -4.54 -1.52 -8.92
CA ALA A 27 -4.37 -0.23 -8.26
C ALA A 27 -3.75 -0.35 -6.86
N LEU A 28 -3.81 -1.54 -6.26
CA LEU A 28 -3.27 -1.84 -4.95
C LEU A 28 -2.10 -2.81 -5.12
N GLU A 29 -1.00 -2.55 -4.42
CA GLU A 29 0.16 -3.43 -4.33
C GLU A 29 0.63 -3.44 -2.88
N ALA A 30 1.06 -4.59 -2.39
CA ALA A 30 1.61 -4.74 -1.05
C ALA A 30 2.96 -5.43 -1.15
N ALA A 31 3.99 -4.73 -0.71
CA ALA A 31 5.37 -5.16 -0.69
C ALA A 31 6.13 -4.34 0.37
N PRO A 32 7.38 -4.69 0.69
CA PRO A 32 8.24 -3.85 1.52
C PRO A 32 8.31 -2.42 0.98
N LEU A 33 8.28 -1.43 1.88
CA LEU A 33 8.21 0.00 1.53
C LEU A 33 9.30 0.40 0.53
N LYS A 34 10.54 -0.08 0.73
CA LYS A 34 11.67 0.19 -0.15
C LYS A 34 11.48 -0.30 -1.59
N GLU A 35 10.78 -1.41 -1.77
CA GLU A 35 10.46 -1.95 -3.09
C GLU A 35 9.37 -1.09 -3.74
N LEU A 36 8.31 -0.77 -3.01
CA LEU A 36 7.26 0.13 -3.47
C LEU A 36 7.81 1.52 -3.86
N GLU A 37 8.73 2.06 -3.08
CA GLU A 37 9.38 3.35 -3.36
C GLU A 37 10.24 3.30 -4.63
N LYS A 38 10.86 2.15 -4.92
CA LYS A 38 11.67 1.96 -6.11
C LYS A 38 10.82 1.82 -7.37
N ASP A 39 9.71 1.07 -7.30
CA ASP A 39 8.84 0.81 -8.44
C ASP A 39 7.88 1.97 -8.73
N TYR A 40 7.37 2.63 -7.69
CA TYR A 40 6.30 3.65 -7.80
C TYR A 40 6.73 5.07 -7.40
N GLY A 41 7.89 5.22 -6.77
CA GLY A 41 8.39 6.50 -6.23
C GLY A 41 8.05 6.69 -4.74
N ALA A 42 8.56 7.77 -4.12
CA ALA A 42 8.42 8.04 -2.68
C ALA A 42 7.31 9.07 -2.36
N THR A 43 6.24 9.13 -3.17
CA THR A 43 5.14 10.08 -2.94
C THR A 43 4.23 9.57 -1.83
N ILE A 44 4.17 10.31 -0.72
CA ILE A 44 3.40 9.94 0.49
C ILE A 44 2.18 10.85 0.71
N GLU A 45 1.98 11.83 -0.17
CA GLU A 45 0.89 12.81 -0.12
C GLU A 45 0.06 12.74 -1.41
N THR A 46 -1.26 12.83 -1.28
CA THR A 46 -2.19 12.84 -2.41
C THR A 46 -3.42 13.66 -2.05
N GLU A 47 -4.22 14.04 -3.05
CA GLU A 47 -5.52 14.67 -2.82
C GLU A 47 -6.38 13.79 -1.88
N GLY A 48 -6.75 14.33 -0.73
CA GLY A 48 -7.51 13.61 0.31
C GLY A 48 -6.67 12.85 1.36
N PHE A 49 -5.34 12.86 1.27
CA PHE A 49 -4.46 12.26 2.29
C PHE A 49 -3.30 13.19 2.67
N THR A 50 -3.29 13.62 3.93
CA THR A 50 -2.19 14.39 4.52
C THR A 50 -1.30 13.47 5.34
N TYR A 51 0.00 13.45 5.01
CA TYR A 51 0.96 12.63 5.74
C TYR A 51 1.21 13.21 7.14
N SER A 52 1.13 12.36 8.17
CA SER A 52 1.49 12.72 9.54
C SER A 52 2.83 12.14 9.94
N PHE A 53 3.80 13.01 10.24
CA PHE A 53 5.14 12.62 10.65
C PHE A 53 5.19 11.87 11.99
N GLN A 54 4.19 12.06 12.87
CA GLN A 54 4.09 11.31 14.12
C GLN A 54 3.69 9.85 13.91
N LEU A 55 2.77 9.59 12.98
CA LEU A 55 2.22 8.26 12.76
C LEU A 55 3.05 7.43 11.78
N LYS A 56 3.85 8.09 10.93
CA LYS A 56 4.70 7.48 9.90
C LYS A 56 3.99 6.33 9.16
N PRO A 57 2.82 6.60 8.56
CA PRO A 57 2.07 5.56 7.86
C PRO A 57 2.91 4.99 6.69
N SER A 58 2.93 3.66 6.58
CA SER A 58 3.65 2.92 5.53
C SER A 58 2.83 2.88 4.24
N VAL A 59 2.73 4.02 3.56
CA VAL A 59 1.94 4.18 2.33
C VAL A 59 2.74 4.89 1.24
N VAL A 60 2.53 4.46 0.01
CA VAL A 60 3.08 5.08 -1.20
C VAL A 60 1.93 5.28 -2.16
N PHE A 61 1.80 6.49 -2.70
CA PHE A 61 0.74 6.86 -3.63
C PHE A 61 1.29 7.19 -5.00
N ARG A 62 0.59 6.73 -6.05
CA ARG A 62 0.83 7.16 -7.42
C ARG A 62 -0.36 7.99 -7.90
N PRO A 63 -0.36 9.32 -7.68
CA PRO A 63 -1.49 10.15 -8.07
C PRO A 63 -1.70 10.10 -9.59
N LYS A 64 -2.96 10.02 -10.02
CA LYS A 64 -3.31 10.06 -11.44
C LYS A 64 -3.00 11.46 -11.98
N LYS A 65 -2.14 11.54 -13.00
CA LYS A 65 -1.97 12.79 -13.76
C LYS A 65 -3.26 13.03 -14.54
N ARG A 66 -3.86 14.20 -14.32
CA ARG A 66 -5.12 14.61 -14.94
C ARG A 66 -4.95 14.89 -16.42
#